data_AF-A0A4Y9UNR1-F1
#
_entry.id   AF-A0A4Y9UNR1-F1
#
_cell.length_a   1.000
_cell.length_b   1.000
_cell.length_c   1.000
_cell.angle_alpha   90.00
_cell.angle_beta   90.00
_cell.angle_gamma   90.00
#
_symmetry.space_group_name_H-M   'P 1'
#
loop_
_entity.id
_entity.type
_entity.pdbx_description
1 polymer ?
#
loop_
_entity_poly.entity_id
_entity_poly.type
_entity_poly.pdbx_seq_one_letter_code
_entity_poly.pdbx_strand_id
1 'polypeptide(L)'
;MLDHILRFVTLGSIIVGMAAIYAALHTNNRRLGADIFLRYSDRVSDLRRRLPVAAFLERGAAGDIEITPEERRAVHEIIHSIFELYELKVHGFFPPAIWKIREPDIERLLSLPVFQQELAGLEGRYTRHPRLTAWLEKIRGQQETA
;
A
#
# COMPACT_ATOMS: atom_id res chain seq x y z
N MET A 1 27.48 39.35 -29.67
CA MET A 1 26.22 38.97 -30.36
C MET A 1 26.16 37.46 -30.59
N LEU A 2 27.05 36.88 -31.41
CA LEU A 2 27.03 35.44 -31.73
C LEU A 2 27.13 34.52 -30.49
N ASP A 3 28.04 34.83 -29.56
CA ASP A 3 28.18 34.07 -28.30
C ASP A 3 26.95 34.09 -27.41
N HIS A 4 26.20 35.20 -27.42
CA HIS A 4 24.97 35.30 -26.64
C HIS A 4 23.87 34.46 -27.28
N ILE A 5 23.76 34.49 -28.61
CA ILE A 5 22.81 33.64 -29.36
C ILE A 5 23.13 32.16 -29.11
N LEU A 6 24.39 31.76 -29.21
CA LEU A 6 24.83 30.39 -28.91
C LEU A 6 24.47 29.98 -27.46
N ARG A 7 24.73 30.83 -26.47
CA ARG A 7 24.35 30.56 -25.08
C ARG A 7 22.85 30.43 -24.88
N PHE A 8 22.03 31.27 -25.53
CA PHE A 8 20.57 31.16 -25.46
C PHE A 8 20.06 29.87 -26.12
N VAL A 9 20.62 29.48 -27.25
CA VAL A 9 20.28 28.22 -27.92
C VAL A 9 20.65 27.02 -27.05
N THR A 10 21.84 27.01 -26.44
CA THR A 10 22.27 25.95 -25.52
C THR A 10 21.41 25.91 -24.25
N LEU A 11 21.05 27.06 -23.69
CA LEU A 11 20.17 27.11 -22.53
C LEU A 11 18.77 26.58 -22.87
N GLY A 12 18.25 26.96 -24.03
CA GLY A 12 16.97 26.47 -24.55
C GLY A 12 16.96 24.95 -24.74
N SER A 13 18.01 24.39 -25.33
CA SER A 13 18.10 22.94 -25.53
C SER A 13 18.21 22.17 -24.21
N ILE A 14 18.93 22.71 -23.21
CA ILE A 14 18.99 22.14 -21.86
C ILE A 14 17.60 22.14 -21.21
N ILE A 15 16.87 23.26 -21.27
CA ILE A 15 15.53 23.37 -20.68
C ILE A 15 14.57 22.36 -21.34
N VAL A 16 14.58 22.28 -22.67
CA VAL A 16 13.74 21.32 -23.41
C VAL A 16 14.10 19.88 -23.05
N GLY A 17 15.40 19.56 -22.94
CA GLY A 17 15.87 18.25 -22.49
C GLY A 17 15.39 17.89 -21.09
N MET A 18 15.49 18.83 -20.14
CA MET A 18 14.99 18.63 -18.77
C MET A 18 13.47 18.41 -18.76
N ALA A 19 12.70 19.19 -19.52
CA ALA A 19 11.26 19.05 -19.62
C ALA A 19 10.86 17.68 -20.21
N ALA A 20 11.57 17.22 -21.25
CA ALA A 20 11.33 15.92 -21.87
C ALA A 20 11.62 14.76 -20.92
N ILE A 21 12.75 14.80 -20.20
CA ILE A 21 13.11 13.79 -19.18
C ILE A 21 12.05 13.79 -18.07
N TYR A 22 11.65 14.96 -17.58
CA TYR A 22 10.62 15.07 -16.55
C TYR A 22 9.29 14.48 -17.01
N ALA A 23 8.83 14.81 -18.22
CA ALA A 23 7.59 14.28 -18.78
C ALA A 23 7.67 12.75 -18.93
N ALA A 24 8.77 12.22 -19.45
CA ALA A 24 8.98 10.79 -19.59
C ALA A 24 8.95 10.06 -18.25
N LEU A 25 9.64 10.57 -17.23
CA LEU A 25 9.61 10.02 -15.87
C LEU A 25 8.21 10.09 -15.26
N HIS A 26 7.51 11.21 -15.42
CA HIS A 26 6.16 11.39 -14.90
C HIS A 26 5.18 10.40 -15.53
N THR A 27 5.21 10.24 -16.85
CA THR A 27 4.35 9.28 -17.56
C THR A 27 4.71 7.85 -17.22
N ASN A 28 6.00 7.52 -17.14
CA ASN A 28 6.45 6.17 -16.80
C ASN A 28 6.04 5.78 -15.37
N ASN A 29 6.23 6.67 -14.39
CA ASN A 29 5.82 6.43 -13.01
C ASN A 29 4.31 6.28 -12.87
N ARG A 30 3.51 7.05 -13.62
CA ARG A 30 2.05 6.85 -13.68
C ARG A 30 1.66 5.50 -14.28
N ARG A 31 2.34 5.06 -15.34
CA ARG A 31 2.08 3.76 -15.97
C ARG A 31 2.46 2.59 -15.07
N LEU A 32 3.65 2.64 -14.48
CA LEU A 32 4.11 1.64 -13.51
C LEU A 32 3.18 1.57 -12.29
N GLY A 33 2.80 2.73 -11.74
CA GLY A 33 1.86 2.79 -10.64
C GLY A 33 0.49 2.20 -10.98
N ALA A 34 0.00 2.42 -12.20
CA ALA A 34 -1.25 1.82 -12.68
C ALA A 34 -1.13 0.29 -12.84
N ASP A 35 -0.02 -0.23 -13.38
CA ASP A 35 0.20 -1.68 -13.52
C ASP A 35 0.35 -2.36 -12.15
N ILE A 36 1.13 -1.78 -11.23
CA ILE A 36 1.22 -2.25 -9.83
C ILE A 36 -0.17 -2.25 -9.19
N PHE A 37 -0.95 -1.19 -9.39
CA PHE A 37 -2.31 -1.10 -8.86
C PHE A 37 -3.24 -2.18 -9.44
N LEU A 38 -3.21 -2.42 -10.75
CA LEU A 38 -4.06 -3.42 -11.39
C LEU A 38 -3.71 -4.82 -10.88
N ARG A 39 -2.43 -5.20 -10.91
CA ARG A 39 -1.97 -6.50 -10.43
C ARG A 39 -2.27 -6.72 -8.95
N TYR A 40 -2.08 -5.68 -8.13
CA TYR A 40 -2.41 -5.75 -6.71
C TYR A 40 -3.92 -5.85 -6.49
N SER A 41 -4.72 -5.08 -7.24
CA SER A 41 -6.18 -5.12 -7.16
C SER A 41 -6.73 -6.47 -7.61
N ASP A 42 -6.14 -7.10 -8.62
CA ASP A 42 -6.49 -8.46 -9.05
C ASP A 42 -6.15 -9.48 -7.96
N ARG A 43 -4.94 -9.41 -7.39
CA ARG A 43 -4.54 -10.29 -6.27
C ARG A 43 -5.48 -10.15 -5.07
N VAL A 44 -5.83 -8.93 -4.69
CA VAL A 44 -6.77 -8.67 -3.59
C VAL A 44 -8.19 -9.11 -3.95
N SER A 45 -8.63 -8.93 -5.20
CA SER A 45 -9.95 -9.38 -5.66
C SER A 45 -10.05 -10.91 -5.64
N ASP A 46 -9.01 -11.61 -6.08
CA ASP A 46 -8.91 -13.06 -6.01
C ASP A 46 -8.91 -13.56 -4.57
N LEU A 47 -8.17 -12.88 -3.69
CA LEU A 47 -8.12 -13.21 -2.26
C LEU A 47 -9.49 -13.00 -1.59
N ARG A 48 -10.17 -11.90 -1.91
CA ARG A 48 -11.55 -11.62 -1.46
C ARG A 48 -12.56 -12.65 -2.00
N ARG A 49 -12.38 -13.17 -3.21
CA ARG A 49 -13.24 -14.22 -3.78
C ARG A 49 -13.04 -15.58 -3.10
N ARG A 50 -11.82 -15.87 -2.65
CA ARG A 50 -11.46 -17.11 -1.97
C ARG A 50 -11.79 -17.09 -0.48
N LEU A 51 -11.95 -15.91 0.09
CA LEU A 51 -12.26 -15.71 1.49
C LEU A 51 -13.76 -15.51 1.72
N PRO A 52 -14.34 -16.11 2.77
CA PRO A 52 -15.69 -15.77 3.20
C PRO A 52 -15.67 -14.40 3.90
N VAL A 53 -15.41 -13.33 3.14
CA VAL A 53 -15.33 -11.94 3.68
C VAL A 53 -16.63 -11.53 4.37
N ALA A 54 -17.77 -12.06 3.92
CA ALA A 54 -19.05 -11.90 4.61
C ALA A 54 -19.02 -12.48 6.04
N ALA A 55 -18.39 -13.65 6.24
CA ALA A 55 -18.31 -14.29 7.56
C ALA A 55 -17.42 -13.51 8.53
N PHE A 56 -16.35 -12.87 8.06
CA PHE A 56 -15.49 -12.03 8.91
C PHE A 56 -16.16 -10.69 9.29
N LEU A 57 -16.97 -10.12 8.39
CA LEU A 57 -17.70 -8.87 8.66
C LEU A 57 -18.89 -9.10 9.60
N GLU A 58 -19.55 -10.25 9.53
CA GLU A 58 -20.70 -10.60 10.38
C GLU A 58 -20.30 -11.09 11.78
N ARG A 59 -19.11 -11.70 11.95
CA ARG A 59 -18.62 -12.24 13.23
C ARG A 59 -18.04 -11.16 14.17
N GLY A 60 -18.23 -9.89 13.85
CA GLY A 60 -17.63 -8.72 14.53
C GLY A 60 -18.10 -8.41 15.96
N ALA A 61 -18.60 -9.37 16.73
CA ALA A 61 -19.03 -9.12 18.11
C ALA A 61 -18.50 -10.20 19.08
N ALA A 62 -17.41 -9.86 19.75
CA ALA A 62 -16.88 -10.44 20.98
C ALA A 62 -16.28 -11.86 20.93
N GLY A 63 -15.04 -11.97 21.42
CA GLY A 63 -14.39 -13.22 21.81
C GLY A 63 -13.28 -13.68 20.87
N ASP A 64 -12.38 -14.50 21.42
CA ASP A 64 -11.33 -15.23 20.72
C ASP A 64 -11.94 -15.89 19.47
N ILE A 65 -11.67 -15.32 18.28
CA ILE A 65 -12.37 -15.75 17.07
C ILE A 65 -11.73 -17.06 16.66
N GLU A 66 -12.41 -18.17 16.94
CA GLU A 66 -12.04 -19.46 16.37
C GLU A 66 -12.18 -19.38 14.84
N ILE A 67 -11.04 -19.22 14.19
CA ILE A 67 -10.89 -19.29 12.73
C ILE A 67 -10.32 -20.65 12.34
N THR A 68 -10.76 -21.18 11.20
CA THR A 68 -10.19 -22.41 10.66
C THR A 68 -8.74 -22.20 10.24
N PRO A 69 -7.92 -23.26 10.14
CA PRO A 69 -6.55 -23.16 9.62
C PRO A 69 -6.48 -22.50 8.23
N GLU A 70 -7.46 -22.77 7.38
CA GLU A 70 -7.60 -22.19 6.05
C GLU A 70 -7.88 -20.68 6.10
N GLU A 71 -8.78 -20.26 6.99
CA GLU A 71 -9.09 -18.85 7.26
C GLU A 71 -7.88 -18.11 7.80
N ARG A 72 -7.17 -18.69 8.79
CA ARG A 72 -5.93 -18.13 9.33
C ARG A 72 -4.88 -17.93 8.25
N ARG A 73 -4.66 -18.94 7.41
CA ARG A 73 -3.72 -18.86 6.29
C ARG A 73 -4.06 -17.70 5.38
N ALA A 74 -5.33 -17.54 5.04
CA ALA A 74 -5.75 -16.49 4.13
C ALA A 74 -5.69 -15.08 4.76
N VAL A 75 -5.97 -14.95 6.07
CA VAL A 75 -5.71 -13.70 6.83
C VAL A 75 -4.22 -13.35 6.79
N HIS A 76 -3.33 -14.32 7.01
CA HIS A 76 -1.89 -14.11 6.92
C HIS A 76 -1.44 -13.69 5.51
N GLU A 77 -2.00 -14.31 4.47
CA GLU A 77 -1.74 -13.93 3.07
C GLU A 77 -2.21 -12.49 2.77
N ILE A 78 -3.34 -12.04 3.35
CA ILE A 78 -3.77 -10.64 3.25
C ILE A 78 -2.79 -9.72 3.97
N ILE A 79 -2.47 -10.01 5.23
CA ILE A 79 -1.55 -9.17 6.03
C ILE A 79 -0.21 -9.05 5.31
N HIS A 80 0.31 -10.14 4.75
CA HIS A 80 1.55 -10.12 3.97
C HIS A 80 1.43 -9.28 2.70
N SER A 81 0.32 -9.38 1.97
CA SER A 81 0.08 -8.56 0.79
C SER A 81 0.01 -7.06 1.13
N ILE A 82 -0.64 -6.69 2.24
CA ILE A 82 -0.70 -5.30 2.72
C ILE A 82 0.69 -4.81 3.10
N PHE A 83 1.49 -5.64 3.76
CA PHE A 83 2.89 -5.34 4.06
C PHE A 83 3.70 -5.08 2.77
N GLU A 84 3.64 -5.96 1.78
CA GLU A 84 4.33 -5.77 0.49
C GLU A 84 3.92 -4.44 -0.16
N LEU A 85 2.62 -4.13 -0.16
CA LEU A 85 2.11 -2.87 -0.71
C LEU A 85 2.61 -1.65 0.08
N TYR A 86 2.64 -1.74 1.41
CA TYR A 86 3.12 -0.67 2.28
C TYR A 86 4.60 -0.37 2.01
N GLU A 87 5.44 -1.39 1.88
CA GLU A 87 6.86 -1.20 1.54
C GLU A 87 7.02 -0.56 0.15
N LEU A 88 6.25 -1.00 -0.85
CA LEU A 88 6.24 -0.37 -2.17
C LEU A 88 5.86 1.12 -2.11
N LYS A 89 4.91 1.50 -1.25
CA LYS A 89 4.55 2.89 -0.99
C LYS A 89 5.69 3.65 -0.32
N VAL A 90 6.29 3.09 0.72
CA VAL A 90 7.41 3.72 1.46
C VAL A 90 8.62 3.98 0.56
N HIS A 91 8.88 3.10 -0.40
CA HIS A 91 9.97 3.23 -1.37
C HIS A 91 9.60 4.03 -2.63
N GLY A 92 8.38 4.57 -2.72
CA GLY A 92 7.96 5.44 -3.83
C GLY A 92 7.57 4.72 -5.13
N PHE A 93 7.50 3.39 -5.12
CA PHE A 93 7.02 2.59 -6.25
C PHE A 93 5.50 2.64 -6.39
N PHE A 94 4.79 2.81 -5.27
CA PHE A 94 3.35 2.97 -5.29
C PHE A 94 2.96 4.46 -5.20
N PRO A 95 2.20 5.00 -6.17
CA PRO A 95 1.86 6.43 -6.17
C PRO A 95 1.11 6.86 -4.90
N PRO A 96 1.55 7.92 -4.19
CA PRO A 96 0.91 8.38 -2.96
C PRO A 96 -0.57 8.73 -3.12
N ALA A 97 -0.95 9.27 -4.29
CA ALA A 97 -2.34 9.60 -4.60
C ALA A 97 -3.25 8.36 -4.64
N ILE A 98 -2.73 7.22 -5.12
CA ILE A 98 -3.47 5.96 -5.15
C ILE A 98 -3.54 5.36 -3.74
N TRP A 99 -2.43 5.41 -2.99
CA TRP A 99 -2.40 4.98 -1.60
C TRP A 99 -3.48 5.67 -0.77
N LYS A 100 -3.59 6.99 -0.87
CA LYS A 100 -4.58 7.78 -0.10
C LYS A 100 -6.04 7.37 -0.35
N ILE A 101 -6.34 6.81 -1.52
CA ILE A 101 -7.69 6.30 -1.85
C ILE A 101 -7.98 4.99 -1.10
N ARG A 102 -6.97 4.12 -0.96
CA ARG A 102 -7.12 2.77 -0.38
C ARG A 102 -6.80 2.70 1.11
N GLU A 103 -5.97 3.62 1.59
CA GLU A 103 -5.51 3.67 2.98
C GLU A 103 -6.67 3.54 3.98
N PRO A 104 -7.81 4.25 3.86
CA PRO A 104 -8.92 4.09 4.80
C PRO A 104 -9.55 2.70 4.81
N ASP A 105 -9.64 2.04 3.66
CA ASP A 105 -10.20 0.68 3.56
C ASP A 105 -9.23 -0.36 4.10
N ILE A 106 -7.92 -0.16 3.91
CA ILE A 106 -6.89 -1.01 4.49
C ILE A 106 -6.86 -0.84 6.01
N GLU A 107 -6.89 0.39 6.51
CA GLU A 107 -6.96 0.67 7.95
C GLU A 107 -8.20 0.02 8.56
N ARG A 108 -9.39 0.21 7.95
CA ARG A 108 -10.63 -0.45 8.40
C ARG A 108 -10.53 -1.97 8.45
N LEU A 109 -9.91 -2.59 7.44
CA LEU A 109 -9.72 -4.05 7.40
C LEU A 109 -8.78 -4.52 8.50
N LEU A 110 -7.64 -3.85 8.68
CA LEU A 110 -6.67 -4.18 9.72
C LEU A 110 -7.22 -3.94 11.13
N SER A 111 -8.18 -3.03 11.29
CA SER A 111 -8.91 -2.81 12.54
C SER A 111 -9.91 -3.92 12.88
N LEU A 112 -10.20 -4.86 11.97
CA LEU A 112 -11.11 -5.96 12.33
C LEU A 112 -10.46 -6.86 13.40
N PRO A 113 -11.23 -7.37 14.39
CA PRO A 113 -10.66 -8.14 15.51
C PRO A 113 -9.82 -9.34 15.07
N VAL A 114 -10.24 -10.05 14.02
CA VAL A 114 -9.50 -11.20 13.46
C VAL A 114 -8.11 -10.79 12.92
N PHE A 115 -8.00 -9.60 12.34
CA PHE A 115 -6.71 -9.10 11.85
C PHE A 115 -5.83 -8.62 13.00
N GLN A 116 -6.40 -7.97 14.02
CA GLN A 116 -5.64 -7.57 15.21
C GLN A 116 -5.08 -8.78 15.97
N GLN A 117 -5.89 -9.83 16.14
CA GLN A 117 -5.47 -11.08 16.78
C GLN A 117 -4.29 -11.73 16.03
N GLU A 118 -4.40 -11.88 14.72
CA GLU A 118 -3.34 -12.51 13.92
C GLU A 118 -2.12 -11.60 13.75
N LEU A 119 -2.29 -10.27 13.74
CA LEU A 119 -1.19 -9.31 13.74
C LEU A 119 -0.34 -9.42 15.01
N ALA A 120 -0.96 -9.56 16.18
CA ALA A 120 -0.23 -9.74 17.45
C ALA A 120 0.67 -10.98 17.40
N GLY A 121 0.20 -12.08 16.78
CA GLY A 121 0.99 -13.29 16.56
C GLY A 121 2.14 -13.12 15.55
N LEU A 122 2.09 -12.08 14.70
CA LEU A 122 3.07 -11.79 13.64
C LEU A 122 4.02 -10.64 13.99
N GLU A 123 3.83 -9.91 15.09
CA GLU A 123 4.64 -8.74 15.47
C GLU A 123 6.15 -8.99 15.41
N GLY A 124 6.61 -10.16 15.88
CA GLY A 124 8.02 -10.55 15.84
C GLY A 124 8.63 -10.54 14.43
N ARG A 125 7.84 -10.84 13.39
CA ARG A 125 8.30 -10.86 11.99
C ARG A 125 8.51 -9.46 11.42
N TYR A 126 7.78 -8.47 11.92
CA TYR A 126 7.79 -7.11 11.39
C TYR A 126 8.73 -6.15 12.14
N THR A 127 9.43 -6.63 13.17
CA THR A 127 10.40 -5.85 13.97
C THR A 127 11.47 -5.14 13.14
N ARG A 128 11.81 -5.66 11.95
CA ARG A 128 12.76 -5.03 11.00
C ARG A 128 12.17 -3.89 10.17
N HIS A 129 10.87 -3.63 10.27
CA HIS A 129 10.12 -2.65 9.49
C HIS A 129 9.50 -1.59 10.41
N PRO A 130 10.30 -0.68 11.01
CA PRO A 130 9.84 0.24 12.05
C PRO A 130 8.73 1.20 11.59
N ARG A 131 8.70 1.56 10.30
CA ARG A 131 7.64 2.39 9.71
C ARG A 131 6.31 1.66 9.67
N LEU A 132 6.34 0.38 9.30
CA LEU A 132 5.16 -0.48 9.31
C LEU A 132 4.63 -0.64 10.73
N THR A 133 5.51 -0.99 11.68
CA THR A 133 5.13 -1.13 13.10
C THR A 133 4.48 0.14 13.62
N ALA A 134 5.09 1.31 13.40
CA ALA A 134 4.52 2.59 13.83
C ALA A 134 3.14 2.87 13.20
N TRP A 135 2.93 2.47 11.94
CA TRP A 135 1.65 2.62 11.27
C TRP A 135 0.59 1.65 11.83
N LEU A 136 0.95 0.40 12.11
CA LEU A 136 0.07 -0.58 12.73
C LEU A 136 -0.36 -0.17 14.14
N GLU A 137 0.57 0.34 14.95
CA GLU A 137 0.27 0.86 16.29
C GLU A 137 -0.68 2.06 16.25
N LYS A 138 -0.52 2.95 15.25
CA LYS A 138 -1.46 4.05 15.04
C LYS A 138 -2.88 3.53 14.76
N ILE A 139 -3.02 2.51 13.91
CA ILE A 139 -4.32 1.91 13.59
C ILE A 139 -4.95 1.29 14.83
N ARG A 140 -4.16 0.60 15.66
CA ARG A 140 -4.60 0.00 16.92
C ARG A 140 -5.10 1.07 17.89
N GLY A 141 -4.33 2.14 18.10
CA GLY A 141 -4.71 3.24 18.99
C GLY A 141 -5.95 4.02 18.53
N GLN A 142 -6.24 4.06 17.23
CA GLN A 142 -7.45 4.70 16.70
C GLN A 142 -8.75 3.95 17.07
N GLN A 143 -8.69 2.63 17.28
CA GLN A 143 -9.86 1.86 17.74
C GLN A 143 -10.19 2.08 19.21
N GLU A 144 -9.19 2.30 20.06
CA GLU A 144 -9.42 2.52 21.50
C GLU A 144 -10.14 3.84 21.79
N THR A 145 -10.08 4.78 20.85
CA THR A 145 -10.72 6.11 20.95
C THR A 145 -12.07 6.23 20.23
N ALA A 146 -12.54 5.20 19.52
CA ALA A 146 -13.76 5.20 18.72
C ALA A 146 -14.86 4.35 19.37
#